data_AF-A0A143X665-F1
#
_entry.id   AF-A0A143X665-F1
#
_cell.length_a   1.000
_cell.length_b   1.000
_cell.length_c   1.000
_cell.angle_alpha   90.00
_cell.angle_beta   90.00
_cell.angle_gamma   90.00
#
_symmetry.space_group_name_H-M   'P 1'
#
loop_
_entity.id
_entity.type
_entity.pdbx_description
1 polymer ?
#
loop_
_entity_poly.entity_id
_entity_poly.type
_entity_poly.pdbx_seq_one_letter_code
_entity_poly.pdbx_strand_id
1 'polypeptide(L)'
;MKMSEMLQIALDLAGLEAMPEDSGVVYDNGKDIQKVLAGIDMSAAELMIAKQLGFDCVAQHHPNGIVNKDSAMLLARDHTKKMIECGVPCNVAQKLAYARVDQMHKGMHGRNMANMSSVAKLLDINDLALHTPADILAERYTQKVMDQLMEDKPGCTCQDVIDQLMTIREYQGAYDTQKPEIWVGNKDSYAGKIYVVMYGVGAPNVEEYNAMAGCWHRYFCHHACN
;
A
#
# COMPACT_ATOMS: atom_id res chain seq x y z
N MET A 1 -19.04 -16.37 -6.08
CA MET A 1 -17.69 -16.89 -6.32
C MET A 1 -17.09 -17.37 -5.02
N LYS A 2 -16.07 -18.23 -5.06
CA LYS A 2 -15.29 -18.66 -3.90
C LYS A 2 -14.22 -17.64 -3.55
N MET A 3 -13.75 -17.68 -2.30
CA MET A 3 -12.64 -16.86 -1.80
C MET A 3 -11.38 -17.01 -2.68
N SER A 4 -11.05 -18.24 -3.07
CA SER A 4 -9.90 -18.51 -3.96
C SER A 4 -9.97 -17.80 -5.30
N GLU A 5 -11.18 -17.63 -5.86
CA GLU A 5 -11.38 -16.90 -7.12
C GLU A 5 -11.15 -15.40 -6.94
N MET A 6 -11.53 -14.82 -5.79
CA MET A 6 -11.26 -13.42 -5.47
C MET A 6 -9.75 -13.15 -5.34
N LEU A 7 -9.03 -14.04 -4.67
CA LEU A 7 -7.57 -13.94 -4.52
C LEU A 7 -6.86 -14.08 -5.87
N GLN A 8 -7.31 -14.99 -6.73
CA GLN A 8 -6.74 -15.14 -8.07
C GLN A 8 -6.93 -13.87 -8.91
N ILE A 9 -8.10 -13.24 -8.86
CA ILE A 9 -8.33 -11.95 -9.55
C ILE A 9 -7.34 -10.88 -9.05
N ALA A 10 -7.11 -10.80 -7.74
CA ALA A 10 -6.16 -9.83 -7.19
C ALA A 10 -4.72 -10.09 -7.68
N LEU A 11 -4.31 -11.36 -7.75
CA LEU A 11 -3.01 -11.76 -8.32
C LEU A 11 -2.90 -11.41 -9.80
N ASP A 12 -3.92 -11.73 -10.59
CA ASP A 12 -3.94 -11.50 -12.03
C ASP A 12 -3.87 -9.99 -12.34
N LEU A 13 -4.65 -9.18 -11.63
CA LEU A 13 -4.63 -7.72 -11.76
C LEU A 13 -3.27 -7.15 -11.35
N ALA A 14 -2.71 -7.59 -10.22
CA ALA A 14 -1.42 -7.12 -9.73
C ALA A 14 -0.23 -7.71 -10.51
N GLY A 15 -0.44 -8.70 -11.38
CA GLY A 15 0.63 -9.43 -12.07
C GLY A 15 1.59 -10.12 -11.10
N LEU A 16 1.03 -10.78 -10.08
CA LEU A 16 1.77 -11.50 -9.04
C LEU A 16 1.57 -13.01 -9.17
N GLU A 17 2.63 -13.78 -8.91
CA GLU A 17 2.57 -15.25 -8.94
C GLU A 17 2.07 -15.85 -7.63
N ALA A 18 2.22 -15.13 -6.52
CA ALA A 18 1.83 -15.55 -5.18
C ALA A 18 1.35 -14.35 -4.36
N MET A 19 0.48 -14.63 -3.39
CA MET A 19 -0.05 -13.59 -2.51
C MET A 19 1.06 -13.05 -1.59
N PRO A 20 1.27 -11.73 -1.52
CA PRO A 20 2.26 -11.13 -0.64
C PRO A 20 1.97 -11.40 0.84
N GLU A 21 3.00 -11.30 1.66
CA GLU A 21 2.95 -11.66 3.07
C GLU A 21 1.98 -10.81 3.91
N ASP A 22 1.59 -9.64 3.42
CA ASP A 22 0.62 -8.73 4.03
C ASP A 22 -0.81 -8.89 3.49
N SER A 23 -1.09 -9.92 2.69
CA SER A 23 -2.37 -10.09 2.01
C SER A 23 -2.82 -11.55 2.05
N GLY A 24 -4.12 -11.81 1.92
CA GLY A 24 -4.68 -13.15 1.82
C GLY A 24 -5.92 -13.36 2.68
N VAL A 25 -6.19 -14.63 2.99
CA VAL A 25 -7.36 -15.05 3.77
C VAL A 25 -7.15 -14.71 5.24
N VAL A 26 -8.10 -13.99 5.82
CA VAL A 26 -8.21 -13.81 7.28
C VAL A 26 -9.11 -14.92 7.85
N TYR A 27 -10.25 -15.18 7.21
CA TYR A 27 -11.12 -16.32 7.51
C TYR A 27 -11.97 -16.70 6.28
N ASP A 28 -12.10 -18.00 6.03
CA ASP A 28 -12.92 -18.55 4.96
C ASP A 28 -13.80 -19.67 5.53
N ASN A 29 -15.13 -19.53 5.37
CA ASN A 29 -16.12 -20.53 5.78
C ASN A 29 -16.54 -21.47 4.64
N GLY A 30 -15.95 -21.32 3.45
CA GLY A 30 -16.17 -22.15 2.27
C GLY A 30 -17.48 -21.86 1.50
N LYS A 31 -18.30 -20.92 1.96
CA LYS A 31 -19.56 -20.53 1.31
C LYS A 31 -19.30 -19.65 0.09
N ASP A 32 -20.31 -19.51 -0.77
CA ASP A 32 -20.22 -18.62 -1.92
C ASP A 32 -20.36 -17.16 -1.47
N ILE A 33 -19.54 -16.31 -2.07
CA ILE A 33 -19.52 -14.86 -1.86
C ILE A 33 -20.22 -14.19 -3.04
N GLN A 34 -21.24 -13.40 -2.76
CA GLN A 34 -21.97 -12.59 -3.74
C GLN A 34 -21.94 -11.11 -3.39
N LYS A 35 -21.92 -10.78 -2.09
CA LYS A 35 -21.95 -9.41 -1.58
C LYS A 35 -20.76 -9.16 -0.66
N VAL A 36 -19.90 -8.21 -1.06
CA VAL A 36 -18.67 -7.86 -0.33
C VAL A 36 -18.80 -6.47 0.27
N LEU A 37 -18.45 -6.32 1.55
CA LEU A 37 -18.21 -5.02 2.17
C LEU A 37 -16.70 -4.74 2.10
N ALA A 38 -16.30 -3.72 1.36
CA ALA A 38 -14.89 -3.34 1.21
C ALA A 38 -14.58 -2.03 1.94
N GLY A 39 -13.39 -1.92 2.52
CA GLY A 39 -12.96 -0.75 3.27
C GLY A 39 -11.47 -0.80 3.60
N ILE A 40 -10.93 0.33 4.04
CA ILE A 40 -9.49 0.43 4.34
C ILE A 40 -9.17 -0.16 5.69
N ASP A 41 -9.75 0.46 6.72
CA ASP A 41 -9.66 0.01 8.10
C ASP A 41 -10.92 -0.77 8.46
N MET A 42 -10.77 -2.09 8.60
CA MET A 42 -11.84 -2.97 9.07
C MET A 42 -11.48 -3.52 10.45
N SER A 43 -12.47 -3.56 11.34
CA SER A 43 -12.36 -4.10 12.68
C SER A 43 -13.50 -5.07 13.00
N ALA A 44 -13.55 -5.54 14.25
CA ALA A 44 -14.68 -6.33 14.75
C ALA A 44 -16.03 -5.61 14.58
N ALA A 45 -16.06 -4.27 14.65
CA ALA A 45 -17.29 -3.49 14.47
C ALA A 45 -17.81 -3.60 13.02
N GLU A 46 -16.93 -3.44 12.03
CA GLU A 46 -17.28 -3.54 10.61
C GLU A 46 -17.69 -4.98 10.25
N LEU A 47 -17.04 -6.01 10.83
CA LEU A 47 -17.49 -7.40 10.69
C LEU A 47 -18.92 -7.60 11.23
N MET A 48 -19.23 -7.03 12.39
CA MET A 48 -20.59 -7.11 12.96
C MET A 48 -21.62 -6.39 12.09
N ILE A 49 -21.29 -5.20 11.56
CA ILE A 49 -22.15 -4.45 10.65
C ILE A 49 -22.37 -5.24 9.35
N ALA A 50 -21.31 -5.78 8.76
CA ALA A 50 -21.38 -6.60 7.56
C ALA A 50 -22.33 -7.78 7.76
N LYS A 51 -22.22 -8.47 8.91
CA LYS A 51 -23.12 -9.57 9.27
C LYS A 51 -24.58 -9.12 9.40
N GLN A 52 -24.83 -8.00 10.08
CA GLN A 52 -26.18 -7.46 10.27
C GLN A 52 -26.84 -7.03 8.95
N LEU A 53 -26.05 -6.50 8.01
CA LEU A 53 -26.52 -6.04 6.69
C LEU A 53 -26.52 -7.15 5.61
N GLY A 54 -26.23 -8.39 6.00
CA GLY A 54 -26.27 -9.56 5.12
C GLY A 54 -25.20 -9.54 4.03
N PHE A 55 -23.98 -9.10 4.35
CA PHE A 55 -22.81 -9.31 3.50
C PHE A 55 -22.23 -10.70 3.72
N ASP A 56 -21.64 -11.27 2.66
CA ASP A 56 -21.03 -12.60 2.67
C ASP A 56 -19.55 -12.56 3.02
N CYS A 57 -18.91 -11.41 2.78
CA CYS A 57 -17.49 -11.20 2.93
C CYS A 57 -17.16 -9.76 3.32
N VAL A 58 -16.16 -9.59 4.18
CA VAL A 58 -15.44 -8.33 4.36
C VAL A 58 -14.12 -8.40 3.60
N ALA A 59 -13.79 -7.34 2.86
CA ALA A 59 -12.51 -7.17 2.19
C ALA A 59 -11.84 -5.91 2.77
N GLN A 60 -10.69 -6.08 3.40
CA GLN A 60 -9.95 -5.00 4.05
C GLN A 60 -8.66 -4.68 3.30
N HIS A 61 -8.27 -3.40 3.28
CA HIS A 61 -6.97 -3.01 2.76
C HIS A 61 -5.87 -3.26 3.79
N HIS A 62 -6.00 -2.65 4.98
CA HIS A 62 -5.04 -2.87 6.05
C HIS A 62 -5.20 -4.28 6.63
N PRO A 63 -4.13 -5.07 6.76
CA PRO A 63 -4.25 -6.51 6.95
C PRO A 63 -4.46 -6.95 8.39
N ASN A 64 -5.57 -6.55 9.01
CA ASN A 64 -5.92 -7.04 10.33
C ASN A 64 -6.29 -8.52 10.25
N GLY A 65 -5.61 -9.35 11.03
CA GLY A 65 -5.87 -10.80 11.06
C GLY A 65 -5.02 -11.64 10.12
N ILE A 66 -4.19 -11.02 9.27
CA ILE A 66 -3.15 -11.75 8.55
C ILE A 66 -2.06 -12.13 9.55
N VAL A 67 -1.98 -13.43 9.85
CA VAL A 67 -0.96 -14.00 10.72
C VAL A 67 0.27 -14.33 9.89
N ASN A 68 1.03 -13.31 9.48
CA ASN A 68 2.33 -13.52 8.86
C ASN A 68 3.47 -13.38 9.85
N LYS A 69 4.52 -14.18 9.66
CA LYS A 69 5.64 -14.31 10.59
C LYS A 69 6.65 -13.17 10.49
N ASP A 70 6.63 -12.33 9.45
CA ASP A 70 7.64 -11.26 9.36
C ASP A 70 7.30 -10.06 8.45
N SER A 71 6.25 -9.30 8.77
CA SER A 71 5.95 -8.03 8.05
C SER A 71 7.10 -7.02 8.12
N ALA A 72 7.97 -7.12 9.14
CA ALA A 72 9.17 -6.30 9.24
C ALA A 72 10.20 -6.66 8.16
N MET A 73 10.42 -7.96 7.91
CA MET A 73 11.27 -8.40 6.80
C MET A 73 10.65 -8.14 5.43
N LEU A 74 9.31 -8.22 5.29
CA LEU A 74 8.61 -7.82 4.07
C LEU A 74 8.90 -6.34 3.76
N LEU A 75 8.68 -5.46 4.73
CA LEU A 75 8.97 -4.03 4.59
C LEU A 75 10.43 -3.80 4.19
N ALA A 76 11.38 -4.44 4.89
CA ALA A 76 12.80 -4.27 4.59
C ALA A 76 13.17 -4.75 3.17
N ARG A 77 12.61 -5.87 2.72
CA ARG A 77 12.80 -6.39 1.36
C ARG A 77 12.30 -5.40 0.31
N ASP A 78 11.07 -4.92 0.48
CA ASP A 78 10.40 -4.10 -0.51
C ASP A 78 11.00 -2.69 -0.56
N HIS A 79 11.35 -2.11 0.59
CA HIS A 79 12.08 -0.83 0.69
C HIS A 79 13.48 -0.93 0.06
N THR A 80 14.19 -2.05 0.27
CA THR A 80 15.49 -2.28 -0.39
C THR A 80 15.35 -2.25 -1.90
N LYS A 81 14.35 -2.98 -2.44
CA LYS A 81 14.07 -3.02 -3.88
C LYS A 81 13.74 -1.63 -4.41
N LYS A 82 12.86 -0.89 -3.74
CA LYS A 82 12.45 0.46 -4.14
C LYS A 82 13.59 1.46 -4.16
N MET A 83 14.44 1.46 -3.15
CA MET A 83 15.61 2.32 -3.11
C MET A 83 16.59 2.00 -4.26
N ILE A 84 16.79 0.72 -4.59
CA ILE A 84 17.63 0.31 -5.73
C ILE A 84 17.01 0.78 -7.06
N GLU A 85 15.69 0.66 -7.25
CA GLU A 85 14.96 1.22 -8.41
C GLU A 85 15.14 2.75 -8.52
N CYS A 86 15.28 3.43 -7.39
CA CYS A 86 15.59 4.85 -7.29
C CYS A 86 17.09 5.17 -7.50
N GLY A 87 17.95 4.17 -7.69
CA GLY A 87 19.39 4.35 -7.94
C GLY A 87 20.26 4.43 -6.69
N VAL A 88 19.71 4.14 -5.51
CA VAL A 88 20.51 4.01 -4.28
C VAL A 88 21.41 2.77 -4.39
N PRO A 89 22.70 2.84 -4.05
CA PRO A 89 23.58 1.68 -4.04
C PRO A 89 23.02 0.55 -3.14
N CYS A 90 23.07 -0.69 -3.62
CA CYS A 90 22.39 -1.83 -2.97
C CYS A 90 22.81 -2.05 -1.51
N ASN A 91 24.07 -1.82 -1.17
CA ASN A 91 24.58 -1.91 0.20
C ASN A 91 24.02 -0.80 1.11
N VAL A 92 23.78 0.41 0.58
CA VAL A 92 23.16 1.51 1.32
C VAL A 92 21.67 1.25 1.48
N ALA A 93 20.98 0.83 0.42
CA ALA A 93 19.57 0.47 0.44
C ALA A 93 19.29 -0.64 1.47
N GLN A 94 20.06 -1.73 1.44
CA GLN A 94 19.94 -2.82 2.40
C GLN A 94 20.18 -2.33 3.83
N LYS A 95 21.24 -1.55 4.07
CA LYS A 95 21.55 -1.04 5.42
C LYS A 95 20.41 -0.19 5.99
N LEU A 96 19.82 0.69 5.18
CA LEU A 96 18.75 1.58 5.61
C LEU A 96 17.45 0.82 5.88
N ALA A 97 17.02 -0.03 4.94
CA ALA A 97 15.76 -0.76 5.06
C ALA A 97 15.75 -1.74 6.25
N TYR A 98 16.89 -2.39 6.52
CA TYR A 98 17.00 -3.36 7.61
C TYR A 98 17.25 -2.73 8.99
N ALA A 99 17.51 -1.42 9.07
CA ALA A 99 17.85 -0.74 10.33
C ALA A 99 16.73 -0.82 11.39
N ARG A 100 15.47 -1.00 10.95
CA ARG A 100 14.28 -0.94 11.82
C ARG A 100 13.59 -2.28 12.03
N VAL A 101 14.08 -3.35 11.40
CA VAL A 101 13.45 -4.68 11.46
C VAL A 101 13.28 -5.14 12.91
N ASP A 102 14.33 -5.01 13.73
CA ASP A 102 14.29 -5.43 15.13
C ASP A 102 13.29 -4.61 15.97
N GLN A 103 13.22 -3.29 15.77
CA GLN A 103 12.24 -2.43 16.43
C GLN A 103 10.80 -2.80 16.04
N MET A 104 10.55 -2.99 14.74
CA MET A 104 9.24 -3.38 14.24
C MET A 104 8.83 -4.75 14.75
N HIS A 105 9.74 -5.72 14.71
CA HIS A 105 9.51 -7.07 15.23
C HIS A 105 9.10 -7.03 16.70
N LYS A 106 9.83 -6.27 17.53
CA LYS A 106 9.49 -6.07 18.95
C LYS A 106 8.12 -5.40 19.13
N GLY A 107 7.79 -4.41 18.29
CA GLY A 107 6.48 -3.77 18.30
C GLY A 107 5.32 -4.70 17.92
N MET A 108 5.57 -5.64 17.00
CA MET A 108 4.57 -6.61 16.57
C MET A 108 4.39 -7.78 17.54
N HIS A 109 5.44 -8.13 18.31
CA HIS A 109 5.42 -9.28 19.22
C HIS A 109 4.28 -9.23 20.26
N GLY A 110 3.87 -8.05 20.71
CA GLY A 110 2.79 -7.88 21.69
C GLY A 110 1.37 -7.90 21.10
N ARG A 111 1.21 -7.95 19.78
CA ARG A 111 -0.10 -7.81 19.14
C ARG A 111 -0.88 -9.12 19.11
N ASN A 112 -2.18 -9.06 19.38
CA ASN A 112 -3.09 -10.18 19.17
C ASN A 112 -3.44 -10.32 17.67
N MET A 113 -2.61 -11.03 16.93
CA MET A 113 -2.78 -11.25 15.48
C MET A 113 -4.02 -12.07 15.12
N ALA A 114 -4.52 -12.88 16.05
CA ALA A 114 -5.68 -13.76 15.80
C ALA A 114 -7.03 -13.10 16.10
N ASN A 115 -7.05 -11.84 16.57
CA ASN A 115 -8.30 -11.19 16.99
C ASN A 115 -9.33 -11.15 15.85
N MET A 116 -8.96 -10.59 14.70
CA MET A 116 -9.87 -10.40 13.57
C MET A 116 -10.39 -11.73 13.03
N SER A 117 -9.50 -12.71 12.80
CA SER A 117 -9.88 -14.04 12.32
C SER A 117 -10.75 -14.81 13.32
N SER A 118 -10.53 -14.62 14.62
CA SER A 118 -11.38 -15.21 15.66
C SER A 118 -12.79 -14.63 15.64
N VAL A 119 -12.93 -13.31 15.49
CA VAL A 119 -14.24 -12.64 15.40
C VAL A 119 -14.97 -13.02 14.12
N ALA A 120 -14.29 -12.99 12.96
CA ALA A 120 -14.85 -13.41 11.68
C ALA A 120 -15.38 -14.86 11.74
N LYS A 121 -14.62 -15.75 12.38
CA LYS A 121 -15.03 -17.13 12.64
C LYS A 121 -16.26 -17.24 13.54
N LEU A 122 -16.34 -16.46 14.62
CA LEU A 122 -17.50 -16.47 15.51
C LEU A 122 -18.78 -15.96 14.82
N LEU A 123 -18.63 -14.95 13.97
CA LEU A 123 -19.74 -14.40 13.17
C LEU A 123 -20.08 -15.23 11.93
N ASP A 124 -19.23 -16.21 11.59
CA ASP A 124 -19.33 -17.02 10.37
C ASP A 124 -19.53 -16.13 9.13
N ILE A 125 -18.60 -15.21 8.92
CA ILE A 125 -18.54 -14.28 7.78
C ILE A 125 -17.13 -14.30 7.19
N ASN A 126 -17.01 -14.43 5.86
CA ASN A 126 -15.70 -14.46 5.20
C ASN A 126 -14.96 -13.13 5.39
N ASP A 127 -13.63 -13.21 5.44
CA ASP A 127 -12.76 -12.03 5.60
C ASP A 127 -11.43 -12.25 4.87
N LEU A 128 -11.02 -11.26 4.06
CA LEU A 128 -9.72 -11.25 3.39
C LEU A 128 -9.08 -9.85 3.46
N ALA A 129 -7.76 -9.82 3.41
CA ALA A 129 -6.98 -8.61 3.27
C ALA A 129 -6.29 -8.54 1.89
N LEU A 130 -6.33 -7.38 1.25
CA LEU A 130 -5.64 -7.08 0.00
C LEU A 130 -4.87 -5.76 0.15
N HIS A 131 -3.63 -5.86 0.60
CA HIS A 131 -2.75 -4.73 0.84
C HIS A 131 -1.83 -4.48 -0.37
N THR A 132 -0.67 -5.15 -0.42
CA THR A 132 0.31 -4.99 -1.52
C THR A 132 -0.30 -5.13 -2.93
N PRO A 133 -1.22 -6.08 -3.23
CA PRO A 133 -1.85 -6.15 -4.54
C PRO A 133 -2.58 -4.85 -4.95
N ALA A 134 -3.29 -4.22 -4.01
CA ALA A 134 -3.99 -2.96 -4.26
C ALA A 134 -3.00 -1.80 -4.46
N ASP A 135 -1.95 -1.74 -3.62
CA ASP A 135 -0.93 -0.68 -3.70
C ASP A 135 -0.15 -0.73 -5.01
N ILE A 136 0.17 -1.93 -5.50
CA ILE A 136 0.86 -2.11 -6.79
C ILE A 136 0.01 -1.55 -7.94
N LEU A 137 -1.30 -1.74 -7.91
CA LEU A 137 -2.20 -1.22 -8.93
C LEU A 137 -2.23 0.32 -8.92
N ALA A 138 -2.36 0.91 -7.74
CA ALA A 138 -2.33 2.36 -7.56
C ALA A 138 -0.98 2.95 -7.99
N GLU A 139 0.13 2.35 -7.54
CA GLU A 139 1.48 2.80 -7.88
C GLU A 139 1.72 2.77 -9.40
N ARG A 140 1.39 1.66 -10.07
CA ARG A 140 1.60 1.52 -11.52
C ARG A 140 0.77 2.52 -12.31
N TYR A 141 -0.48 2.72 -11.92
CA TYR A 141 -1.35 3.71 -12.57
C TYR A 141 -0.77 5.11 -12.41
N THR A 142 -0.47 5.53 -11.18
CA THR A 142 0.05 6.87 -10.90
C THR A 142 1.42 7.07 -11.53
N GLN A 143 2.32 6.07 -11.48
CA GLN A 143 3.63 6.15 -12.13
C GLN A 143 3.48 6.37 -13.63
N LYS A 144 2.57 5.65 -14.31
CA LYS A 144 2.31 5.86 -15.73
C LYS A 144 1.84 7.28 -16.04
N VAL A 145 0.99 7.86 -15.19
CA VAL A 145 0.54 9.26 -15.34
C VAL A 145 1.73 10.23 -15.16
N MET A 146 2.62 9.97 -14.20
CA MET A 146 3.81 10.80 -13.98
C MET A 146 4.85 10.66 -15.10
N ASP A 147 5.02 9.45 -15.65
CA ASP A 147 5.91 9.20 -16.78
C ASP A 147 5.42 9.98 -18.02
N GLN A 148 4.11 9.99 -18.29
CA GLN A 148 3.54 10.79 -19.37
C GLN A 148 3.76 12.29 -19.17
N LEU A 149 3.58 12.81 -17.95
CA LEU A 149 3.89 14.21 -17.63
C LEU A 149 5.35 14.56 -17.95
N MET A 150 6.28 13.65 -17.63
CA MET A 150 7.70 13.85 -17.90
C MET A 150 8.04 13.79 -19.39
N GLU A 151 7.34 12.98 -20.17
CA GLU A 151 7.46 12.95 -21.63
C GLU A 151 6.94 14.25 -22.26
N ASP A 152 5.79 14.72 -21.81
CA ASP A 152 5.14 15.93 -22.32
C ASP A 152 5.87 17.22 -21.87
N LYS A 153 6.45 17.19 -20.66
CA LYS A 153 7.14 18.31 -20.02
C LYS A 153 8.40 17.83 -19.25
N PRO A 154 9.54 17.59 -19.93
CA PRO A 154 10.77 17.07 -19.31
C PRO A 154 11.39 17.94 -18.20
N GLY A 155 10.98 19.20 -18.11
CA GLY A 155 11.35 20.15 -17.05
C GLY A 155 10.16 20.54 -16.18
N CYS A 156 9.24 19.62 -15.91
CA CYS A 156 8.09 19.89 -15.05
C CYS A 156 8.55 20.27 -13.63
N THR A 157 7.74 21.12 -13.01
CA THR A 157 7.93 21.60 -11.65
C THR A 157 7.17 20.73 -10.68
N CYS A 158 7.46 20.84 -9.38
CA CYS A 158 6.66 20.19 -8.34
C CYS A 158 5.18 20.61 -8.43
N GLN A 159 4.87 21.85 -8.83
CA GLN A 159 3.48 22.27 -9.05
C GLN A 159 2.82 21.50 -10.19
N ASP A 160 3.53 21.29 -11.31
CA ASP A 160 2.98 20.50 -12.43
C ASP A 160 2.66 19.06 -12.01
N VAL A 161 3.47 18.49 -11.09
CA VAL A 161 3.20 17.17 -10.51
C VAL A 161 1.92 17.18 -9.70
N ILE A 162 1.74 18.17 -8.82
CA ILE A 162 0.50 18.33 -8.02
C ILE A 162 -0.70 18.50 -8.96
N ASP A 163 -0.61 19.37 -9.95
CA ASP A 163 -1.68 19.64 -10.90
C ASP A 163 -2.06 18.38 -11.69
N GLN A 164 -1.06 17.59 -12.12
CA GLN A 164 -1.28 16.32 -12.81
C GLN A 164 -1.93 15.29 -11.89
N LEU A 165 -1.49 15.15 -10.63
CA LEU A 165 -2.14 14.26 -9.66
C LEU A 165 -3.60 14.66 -9.44
N MET A 166 -3.90 15.95 -9.37
CA MET A 166 -5.26 16.48 -9.22
C MET A 166 -6.18 16.24 -10.44
N THR A 167 -5.65 15.73 -11.55
CA THR A 167 -6.48 15.23 -12.69
C THR A 167 -7.05 13.84 -12.44
N ILE A 168 -6.46 13.09 -11.52
CA ILE A 168 -6.91 11.74 -11.15
C ILE A 168 -8.05 11.89 -10.14
N ARG A 169 -9.16 11.20 -10.39
CA ARG A 169 -10.42 11.32 -9.63
C ARG A 169 -10.21 11.10 -8.13
N GLU A 170 -9.39 10.12 -7.76
CA GLU A 170 -9.11 9.74 -6.38
C GLU A 170 -8.43 10.89 -5.61
N TYR A 171 -7.45 11.57 -6.20
CA TYR A 171 -6.80 12.73 -5.57
C TYR A 171 -7.69 13.97 -5.58
N GLN A 172 -8.46 14.17 -6.64
CA GLN A 172 -9.42 15.28 -6.73
C GLN A 172 -10.51 15.18 -5.65
N GLY A 173 -10.98 13.95 -5.40
CA GLY A 173 -12.03 13.63 -4.42
C GLY A 173 -11.55 13.53 -2.98
N ALA A 174 -10.23 13.59 -2.74
CA ALA A 174 -9.67 13.53 -1.39
C ALA A 174 -10.11 14.73 -0.53
N TYR A 175 -10.21 14.51 0.78
CA TYR A 175 -10.41 15.60 1.73
C TYR A 175 -9.28 16.64 1.62
N ASP A 176 -9.57 17.90 1.92
CA ASP A 176 -8.60 18.99 1.77
C ASP A 176 -7.30 18.74 2.55
N THR A 177 -7.38 18.05 3.70
CA THR A 177 -6.23 17.69 4.54
C THR A 177 -5.43 16.49 4.05
N GLN A 178 -5.82 15.88 2.92
CA GLN A 178 -5.23 14.66 2.37
C GLN A 178 -4.87 14.80 0.89
N LYS A 179 -5.01 16.01 0.33
CA LYS A 179 -4.57 16.28 -1.03
C LYS A 179 -3.06 16.13 -1.15
N PRO A 180 -2.52 15.90 -2.36
CA PRO A 180 -1.09 15.91 -2.60
C PRO A 180 -0.43 17.19 -2.09
N GLU A 181 0.72 17.05 -1.45
CA GLU A 181 1.49 18.16 -0.86
C GLU A 181 2.97 18.06 -1.19
N ILE A 182 3.64 19.22 -1.22
CA ILE A 182 5.09 19.31 -1.43
C ILE A 182 5.77 19.48 -0.06
N TRP A 183 6.47 18.43 0.38
CA TRP A 183 7.17 18.44 1.68
C TRP A 183 8.64 18.85 1.58
N VAL A 184 9.26 18.67 0.41
CA VAL A 184 10.66 19.04 0.14
C VAL A 184 10.71 19.87 -1.16
N GLY A 185 11.40 21.01 -1.11
CA GLY A 185 11.43 21.98 -2.21
C GLY A 185 10.25 22.95 -2.14
N ASN A 186 9.86 23.51 -3.28
CA ASN A 186 8.70 24.39 -3.40
C ASN A 186 8.01 24.18 -4.76
N LYS A 187 6.86 24.82 -4.96
CA LYS A 187 6.04 24.73 -6.18
C LYS A 187 6.83 24.99 -7.49
N ASP A 188 7.83 25.87 -7.44
CA ASP A 188 8.61 26.30 -8.61
C ASP A 188 9.88 25.45 -8.81
N SER A 189 10.15 24.50 -7.90
CA SER A 189 11.30 23.59 -8.01
C SER A 189 11.08 22.60 -9.14
N TYR A 190 12.11 22.31 -9.93
CA TYR A 190 12.07 21.21 -10.92
C TYR A 190 11.89 19.86 -10.22
N ALA A 191 10.97 19.03 -10.72
CA ALA A 191 10.64 17.74 -10.11
C ALA A 191 11.72 16.66 -10.35
N GLY A 192 12.57 16.86 -11.36
CA GLY A 192 13.54 15.85 -11.80
C GLY A 192 12.84 14.57 -12.24
N LYS A 193 13.46 13.41 -11.98
CA LYS A 193 12.82 12.12 -12.29
C LYS A 193 11.79 11.78 -11.20
N ILE A 194 10.55 11.53 -11.58
CA ILE A 194 9.47 11.24 -10.63
C ILE A 194 9.40 9.73 -10.34
N TYR A 195 9.34 9.38 -9.06
CA TYR A 195 9.06 8.01 -8.61
C TYR A 195 7.87 8.01 -7.66
N VAL A 196 6.94 7.10 -7.93
CA VAL A 196 5.79 6.84 -7.09
C VAL A 196 6.10 5.66 -6.19
N VAL A 197 5.83 5.81 -4.88
CA VAL A 197 6.05 4.77 -3.88
C VAL A 197 4.76 4.63 -3.05
N MET A 198 3.99 3.58 -3.35
CA MET A 198 2.75 3.26 -2.64
C MET A 198 2.78 1.90 -1.96
N TYR A 199 3.59 0.94 -2.42
CA TYR A 199 3.72 -0.37 -1.76
C TYR A 199 5.02 -0.48 -0.96
N GLY A 200 5.03 -1.41 0.00
CA GLY A 200 6.14 -1.66 0.92
C GLY A 200 5.74 -1.82 2.38
N VAL A 201 4.46 -2.14 2.66
CA VAL A 201 3.87 -2.26 4.01
C VAL A 201 3.76 -0.94 4.78
N GLY A 202 4.60 0.05 4.49
CA GLY A 202 4.53 1.36 5.11
C GLY A 202 5.34 2.42 4.35
N ALA A 203 5.27 3.65 4.85
CA ALA A 203 6.02 4.76 4.28
C ALA A 203 7.53 4.59 4.53
N PRO A 204 8.37 4.99 3.55
CA PRO A 204 9.79 5.16 3.79
C PRO A 204 10.05 6.11 4.96
N ASN A 205 11.15 5.89 5.65
CA ASN A 205 11.55 6.82 6.70
C ASN A 205 12.39 7.99 6.16
N VAL A 206 12.68 9.00 7.00
CA VAL A 206 13.46 10.18 6.59
C VAL A 206 14.82 9.83 5.96
N GLU A 207 15.52 8.83 6.47
CA GLU A 207 16.84 8.41 5.96
C GLU A 207 16.70 7.73 4.59
N GLU A 208 15.67 6.90 4.42
CA GLU A 208 15.33 6.28 3.13
C GLU A 208 14.89 7.33 2.10
N TYR A 209 14.01 8.26 2.48
CA TYR A 209 13.60 9.39 1.63
C TYR A 209 14.80 10.22 1.19
N ASN A 210 15.70 10.57 2.11
CA ASN A 210 16.90 11.33 1.80
C ASN A 210 17.83 10.56 0.85
N ALA A 211 18.00 9.25 1.04
CA ALA A 211 18.82 8.43 0.15
C ALA A 211 18.24 8.39 -1.27
N MET A 212 16.92 8.23 -1.40
CA MET A 212 16.26 8.24 -2.70
C MET A 212 16.28 9.62 -3.36
N ALA A 213 16.07 10.71 -2.60
CA ALA A 213 16.08 12.08 -3.11
C ALA A 213 17.48 12.57 -3.52
N GLY A 214 18.50 12.17 -2.75
CA GLY A 214 19.90 12.45 -3.07
C GLY A 214 20.36 11.80 -4.37
N CYS A 215 19.66 10.74 -4.80
CA CYS A 215 19.83 10.17 -6.12
C CYS A 215 19.04 11.02 -7.14
N TRP A 216 19.69 11.99 -7.78
CA TRP A 216 19.20 12.70 -8.97
C TRP A 216 18.06 13.75 -8.81
N HIS A 217 17.94 14.42 -7.65
CA HIS A 217 16.99 15.53 -7.43
C HIS A 217 15.54 15.16 -7.79
N ARG A 218 14.97 14.17 -7.10
CA ARG A 218 13.69 13.53 -7.46
C ARG A 218 12.53 13.95 -6.55
N TYR A 219 11.33 14.09 -7.14
CA TYR A 219 10.06 14.19 -6.43
C TYR A 219 9.50 12.80 -6.07
N PHE A 220 9.04 12.65 -4.82
CA PHE A 220 8.39 11.44 -4.31
C PHE A 220 6.91 11.71 -4.06
N CYS A 221 6.05 11.03 -4.80
CA CYS A 221 4.62 11.01 -4.49
C CYS A 221 4.36 9.85 -3.52
N HIS A 222 3.94 10.18 -2.31
CA HIS A 222 3.40 9.23 -1.34
C HIS A 222 1.99 9.69 -0.96
N HIS A 223 1.02 8.79 -0.97
CA HIS A 223 -0.34 9.07 -0.54
C HIS A 223 -0.77 7.98 0.42
N ALA A 224 -1.34 8.38 1.56
CA ALA A 224 -1.93 7.44 2.49
C ALA A 224 -3.31 7.03 1.97
N CYS A 225 -3.60 5.73 1.97
CA CYS A 225 -4.89 5.19 1.57
C CYS A 225 -6.01 5.79 2.46
N ASN A 226 -7.06 6.35 1.83
CA ASN A 226 -8.30 6.82 2.50
C ASN A 226 -9.55 6.37 1.74
#